data_AF-A0A933D0Z5-F1
#
_entry.id   AF-A0A933D0Z5-F1
#
_cell.length_a   1.000
_cell.length_b   1.000
_cell.length_c   1.000
_cell.angle_alpha   90.00
_cell.angle_beta   90.00
_cell.angle_gamma   90.00
#
_symmetry.space_group_name_H-M   'P 1'
#
loop_
_entity.id
_entity.type
_entity.pdbx_description
1 polymer ?
#
loop_
_entity_poly.entity_id
_entity_poly.type
_entity_poly.pdbx_seq_one_letter_code
_entity_poly.pdbx_strand_id
1 'polypeptide(L)'
;MDDEAILGEPRVLRGTALNQAALKRREVFTTSYSPNLRYAWDTGEAIGRYLEELKQGRLIARLCRKCERVMIPPRIFCERCFRRTDDWVYVKDTGKVNTFSLCYVNWEVRRLNRPEIPAVIEVDGASPGMGILHLLGNVAPEDVRVGMSVRAVWKPPSRRTGSITDIAHWKPIRP
;
A
#
# COMPACT_ATOMS: atom_id res chain seq x y z
N MET A 1 -61.49 5.98 30.93
CA MET A 1 -60.54 6.79 31.70
C MET A 1 -59.29 6.74 30.85
N ASP A 2 -59.10 7.80 30.08
CA ASP A 2 -58.44 7.74 28.78
C ASP A 2 -56.93 7.88 28.96
N ASP A 3 -56.19 6.86 28.54
CA ASP A 3 -54.72 6.74 28.66
C ASP A 3 -53.95 7.63 27.65
N GLU A 4 -54.63 8.47 26.86
CA GLU A 4 -54.00 9.32 25.83
C GLU A 4 -53.46 10.66 26.36
N ALA A 5 -53.63 10.99 27.64
CA ALA A 5 -53.31 12.32 28.17
C ALA A 5 -51.88 12.52 28.71
N ILE A 6 -50.98 11.53 28.63
CA ILE A 6 -49.66 11.59 29.32
C ILE A 6 -48.49 12.00 28.39
N LEU A 7 -48.66 11.95 27.07
CA LEU A 7 -47.58 12.30 26.13
C LEU A 7 -47.88 13.64 25.44
N GLY A 8 -47.67 14.74 26.17
CA GLY A 8 -47.62 16.07 25.56
C GLY A 8 -46.56 16.14 24.45
N GLU A 9 -46.77 17.00 23.45
CA GLU A 9 -45.86 17.14 22.31
C GLU A 9 -44.39 17.25 22.77
N PRO A 10 -43.45 16.50 22.15
CA PRO A 10 -42.06 16.51 22.55
C PRO A 10 -41.53 17.94 22.46
N ARG A 11 -41.15 18.50 23.62
CA ARG A 11 -40.59 19.84 23.72
C ARG A 11 -39.33 19.90 22.85
N VAL A 12 -39.41 20.59 21.73
CA VAL A 12 -38.28 20.77 20.81
C VAL A 12 -37.23 21.62 21.52
N LEU A 13 -36.21 20.96 22.10
CA LEU A 13 -35.04 21.63 22.65
C LEU A 13 -34.23 22.18 21.48
N ARG A 14 -34.17 23.51 21.35
CA ARG A 14 -33.32 24.16 20.34
C ARG A 14 -31.85 23.99 20.75
N GLY A 15 -31.08 23.28 19.95
CA GLY A 15 -29.63 23.21 20.13
C GLY A 15 -28.95 24.54 19.81
N THR A 16 -27.93 24.91 20.58
CA THR A 16 -27.04 26.03 20.25
C THR A 16 -25.92 25.51 19.35
N ALA A 17 -25.80 26.05 18.14
CA ALA A 17 -24.71 25.69 17.24
C ALA A 17 -23.36 26.16 17.81
N LEU A 18 -22.40 25.25 17.92
CA LEU A 18 -21.05 25.56 18.36
C LEU A 18 -20.16 25.94 17.18
N ASN A 19 -19.29 26.93 17.38
CA ASN A 19 -18.25 27.30 16.43
C ASN A 19 -16.86 27.06 17.03
N GLN A 20 -15.85 26.95 16.16
CA GLN A 20 -14.46 26.69 16.55
C GLN A 20 -13.92 27.73 17.54
N ALA A 21 -14.37 28.99 17.43
CA ALA A 21 -13.93 30.05 18.32
C ALA A 21 -14.47 29.85 19.75
N ALA A 22 -15.71 29.41 19.90
CA ALA A 22 -16.34 29.08 21.18
C ALA A 22 -15.66 27.87 21.87
N LEU A 23 -15.29 26.85 21.10
CA LEU A 23 -14.52 25.71 21.59
C LEU A 23 -13.12 26.14 22.07
N LYS A 24 -12.42 26.99 21.31
CA LYS A 24 -11.12 27.53 21.70
C LYS A 24 -11.19 28.43 22.94
N ARG A 25 -12.24 29.24 23.06
CA ARG A 25 -12.49 30.11 24.23
C ARG A 25 -13.07 29.37 25.44
N ARG A 26 -13.29 28.05 25.33
CA ARG A 26 -13.87 27.20 26.39
C ARG A 26 -15.21 27.74 26.92
N GLU A 27 -16.03 28.32 26.03
CA GLU A 27 -17.38 28.82 26.35
C GLU A 27 -18.38 27.68 26.65
N VAL A 28 -17.96 26.44 26.39
CA VAL A 28 -18.65 25.21 26.78
C VAL A 28 -17.69 24.29 27.53
N PHE A 29 -18.27 23.37 28.29
CA PHE A 29 -17.51 22.32 28.98
C PHE A 29 -16.71 21.52 27.95
N THR A 30 -15.39 21.68 28.00
CA THR A 30 -14.45 21.07 27.06
C THR A 30 -13.45 20.22 27.83
N THR A 31 -13.23 19.00 27.35
CA THR A 31 -12.12 18.16 27.79
C THR A 31 -11.17 17.98 26.60
N SER A 32 -9.87 18.03 26.86
CA SER A 32 -8.86 17.79 25.85
C SER A 32 -8.01 16.62 26.31
N TYR A 33 -7.90 15.61 25.46
CA TYR A 33 -7.06 14.45 25.71
C TYR A 33 -6.15 14.25 24.50
N SER A 34 -4.85 14.22 24.74
CA SER A 34 -3.86 13.79 23.76
C SER A 34 -3.49 12.35 24.08
N PRO A 35 -4.13 11.35 23.43
CA PRO A 35 -3.83 9.97 23.73
C PRO A 35 -2.36 9.67 23.40
N ASN A 36 -1.65 9.06 24.35
CA ASN A 36 -0.32 8.50 24.09
C ASN A 36 -0.47 7.17 23.35
N LEU A 37 -0.75 7.26 22.04
CA LEU A 37 -0.94 6.10 21.18
C LEU A 37 0.42 5.49 20.84
N ARG A 38 0.87 4.56 21.68
CA ARG A 38 2.03 3.70 21.38
C ARG A 38 1.55 2.55 20.49
N TYR A 39 1.87 2.61 19.21
CA TYR A 39 1.55 1.53 18.30
C TYR A 39 2.74 0.59 18.15
N ALA A 40 2.56 -0.69 18.47
CA ALA A 40 3.41 -1.77 18.01
C ALA A 40 2.72 -2.37 16.78
N TRP A 41 3.07 -1.89 15.58
CA TRP A 41 2.57 -2.49 14.34
C TRP A 41 3.45 -3.67 14.00
N ASP A 42 2.96 -4.87 14.26
CA ASP A 42 3.50 -6.06 13.63
C ASP A 42 3.17 -6.01 12.14
N THR A 43 4.08 -6.51 11.30
CA THR A 43 3.87 -6.62 9.85
C THR A 43 2.73 -7.59 9.50
N GLY A 44 2.22 -8.34 10.48
CA GLY A 44 1.24 -9.40 10.28
C GLY A 44 1.79 -10.58 9.48
N GLU A 45 0.99 -11.63 9.33
CA GLU A 45 1.39 -12.88 8.66
C GLU A 45 1.83 -12.65 7.21
N ALA A 46 1.07 -11.87 6.45
CA ALA A 46 1.30 -11.71 5.03
C ALA A 46 2.58 -10.92 4.72
N ILE A 47 2.71 -9.71 5.27
CA ILE A 47 3.88 -8.87 5.01
C ILE A 47 5.11 -9.42 5.76
N GLY A 48 4.95 -9.99 6.95
CA GLY A 48 6.07 -10.61 7.67
C GLY A 48 6.77 -11.69 6.83
N ARG A 49 6.01 -12.63 6.25
CA ARG A 49 6.58 -13.62 5.34
C ARG A 49 7.11 -13.00 4.05
N TYR A 50 6.43 -11.99 3.49
CA TYR A 50 6.91 -11.30 2.29
C TYR A 50 8.30 -10.68 2.49
N LEU A 51 8.53 -10.02 3.63
CA LEU A 51 9.81 -9.42 3.98
C LEU A 51 10.88 -10.50 4.19
N GLU A 52 10.57 -11.62 4.83
CA GLU A 52 11.52 -12.74 4.94
C GLU A 52 11.89 -13.31 3.56
N GLU A 53 10.93 -13.47 2.65
CA GLU A 53 11.22 -13.96 1.29
C GLU A 53 12.03 -12.96 0.47
N LEU A 54 11.80 -11.65 0.64
CA LEU A 54 12.64 -10.61 0.04
C LEU A 54 14.10 -10.72 0.51
N LYS A 55 14.31 -11.03 1.80
CA LYS A 55 15.65 -11.30 2.35
C LYS A 55 16.32 -12.49 1.67
N GLN A 56 15.54 -13.52 1.34
CA GLN A 56 16.01 -14.70 0.59
C GLN A 56 16.17 -14.43 -0.93
N GLY A 57 15.73 -13.26 -1.43
CA GLY A 57 15.78 -12.93 -2.86
C GLY A 57 14.71 -13.60 -3.70
N ARG A 58 13.52 -13.82 -3.12
CA ARG A 58 12.37 -14.43 -3.79
C ARG A 58 11.15 -13.53 -3.65
N LEU A 59 10.24 -13.63 -4.61
CA LEU A 59 8.93 -13.00 -4.54
C LEU A 59 7.86 -14.04 -4.24
N ILE A 60 6.98 -13.71 -3.29
CA ILE A 60 5.88 -14.57 -2.88
C ILE A 60 4.57 -13.79 -2.88
N ALA A 61 3.49 -14.50 -3.21
CA ALA A 61 2.14 -13.97 -3.32
C ALA A 61 1.15 -14.89 -2.57
N ARG A 62 -0.09 -14.41 -2.43
CA ARG A 62 -1.21 -15.20 -1.86
C ARG A 62 -2.23 -15.55 -2.93
N LEU A 63 -2.61 -16.82 -3.01
CA LEU A 63 -3.68 -17.32 -3.86
C LEU A 63 -5.01 -17.33 -3.09
N CYS A 64 -6.09 -16.89 -3.74
CA CYS A 64 -7.45 -17.14 -3.28
C CYS A 64 -8.08 -18.24 -4.15
N ARG A 65 -8.40 -19.41 -3.60
CA ARG A 65 -9.01 -20.54 -4.32
C ARG A 65 -10.43 -20.26 -4.84
N LYS A 66 -11.14 -19.27 -4.28
CA LYS A 66 -12.50 -18.91 -4.71
C LYS A 66 -12.54 -18.10 -6.01
N CYS A 67 -11.57 -17.20 -6.21
CA CYS A 67 -11.51 -16.33 -7.40
C CYS A 67 -10.22 -16.48 -8.19
N GLU A 68 -9.38 -17.44 -7.79
CA GLU A 68 -8.10 -17.83 -8.39
C GLU A 68 -7.08 -16.69 -8.49
N ARG A 69 -7.29 -15.58 -7.79
CA ARG A 69 -6.38 -14.44 -7.80
C ARG A 69 -5.11 -14.74 -7.03
N VAL A 70 -3.97 -14.49 -7.66
CA VAL A 70 -2.63 -14.47 -7.08
C VAL A 70 -2.23 -13.02 -6.83
N MET A 71 -2.13 -12.63 -5.57
CA MET A 71 -1.97 -11.23 -5.16
C MET A 71 -0.56 -10.97 -4.60
N ILE A 72 0.11 -9.99 -5.19
CA ILE A 72 1.37 -9.41 -4.72
C ILE A 72 1.20 -7.88 -4.61
N PRO A 73 1.65 -7.23 -3.52
CA PRO A 73 2.08 -7.82 -2.24
C PRO A 73 1.03 -8.76 -1.63
N PRO A 74 1.45 -9.80 -0.90
CA PRO A 74 0.54 -10.80 -0.36
C PRO A 74 -0.43 -10.20 0.66
N ARG A 75 -1.66 -10.73 0.68
CA ARG A 75 -2.73 -10.31 1.59
C ARG A 75 -3.36 -11.53 2.24
N ILE A 76 -3.64 -11.47 3.55
CA ILE A 76 -4.38 -12.55 4.24
C ILE A 76 -5.88 -12.54 3.92
N PHE A 77 -6.41 -11.43 3.38
CA PHE A 77 -7.81 -11.27 3.06
C PHE A 77 -8.00 -10.94 1.57
N CYS A 78 -8.96 -11.61 0.94
CA CYS A 78 -9.35 -11.40 -0.44
C CYS A 78 -10.50 -10.39 -0.48
N GLU A 79 -10.23 -9.19 -0.97
CA GLU A 79 -11.15 -8.05 -1.04
C GLU A 79 -12.32 -8.25 -2.01
N ARG A 80 -12.19 -9.15 -3.00
CA ARG A 80 -13.31 -9.48 -3.91
C ARG A 80 -14.24 -10.55 -3.35
N CYS A 81 -13.71 -11.50 -2.59
CA CYS A 81 -14.48 -12.65 -2.08
C CYS A 81 -14.92 -12.49 -0.63
N PHE A 82 -14.44 -11.45 0.06
CA PHE A 82 -14.65 -11.19 1.47
C PHE A 82 -14.32 -12.38 2.38
N ARG A 83 -13.19 -13.05 2.12
CA ARG A 83 -12.71 -14.21 2.89
C ARG A 83 -11.19 -14.21 3.04
N ARG A 84 -10.67 -15.05 3.93
CA ARG A 84 -9.23 -15.33 4.02
C ARG A 84 -8.71 -15.92 2.70
N THR A 85 -7.50 -15.55 2.31
CA THR A 85 -6.76 -16.20 1.21
C THR A 85 -6.27 -17.57 1.65
N ASP A 86 -5.85 -18.42 0.71
CA ASP A 86 -5.68 -19.85 0.93
C ASP A 86 -4.20 -20.25 0.91
N ASP A 87 -3.53 -20.18 -0.24
CA ASP A 87 -2.16 -20.70 -0.43
C ASP A 87 -1.10 -19.62 -0.65
N TRP A 88 0.13 -20.00 -0.34
CA TRP A 88 1.32 -19.22 -0.67
C TRP A 88 1.89 -19.73 -1.99
N VAL A 89 2.18 -18.80 -2.91
CA VAL A 89 2.71 -19.14 -4.23
C VAL A 89 3.91 -18.26 -4.54
N TYR A 90 4.99 -18.86 -5.03
CA TYR A 90 6.14 -18.11 -5.52
C TYR A 90 5.80 -17.56 -6.91
N VAL A 91 6.15 -16.30 -7.12
CA VAL A 91 6.02 -15.62 -8.42
C VAL A 91 7.41 -15.31 -8.96
N LYS A 92 7.50 -14.96 -10.24
CA LYS A 92 8.79 -14.71 -10.88
C LYS A 92 9.33 -13.35 -10.46
N ASP A 93 10.62 -13.17 -10.61
CA ASP A 93 11.30 -11.88 -10.49
C ASP A 93 11.34 -11.12 -11.83
N THR A 94 10.45 -11.50 -12.75
CA THR A 94 10.22 -10.85 -14.04
C THR A 94 8.82 -10.24 -14.06
N GLY A 95 8.60 -9.28 -14.95
CA GLY A 95 7.31 -8.63 -15.09
C GLY A 95 7.30 -7.62 -16.21
N LYS A 96 6.25 -6.80 -16.24
CA LYS A 96 6.07 -5.72 -17.20
C LYS A 96 5.81 -4.40 -16.51
N VAL A 97 6.29 -3.31 -17.09
CA VAL A 97 5.96 -1.95 -16.64
C VAL A 97 4.47 -1.71 -16.89
N ASN A 98 3.68 -1.60 -15.83
CA ASN A 98 2.25 -1.29 -15.92
C ASN A 98 2.04 0.23 -16.09
N THR A 99 2.76 1.03 -15.30
CA THR A 99 2.79 2.49 -15.39
C THR A 99 4.08 3.03 -14.77
N PHE A 100 4.50 4.24 -15.12
CA PHE A 100 5.71 4.88 -14.60
C PHE A 100 5.60 6.41 -14.57
N SER A 101 6.50 7.04 -13.83
CA SER A 101 6.70 8.50 -13.83
C SER A 101 8.17 8.83 -14.02
N LEU A 102 8.46 9.98 -14.62
CA LEU A 102 9.82 10.54 -14.72
C LEU A 102 9.94 11.67 -13.70
N CYS A 103 10.59 11.40 -12.58
CA CYS A 103 10.70 12.33 -11.46
C CYS A 103 12.04 13.09 -11.52
N TYR A 104 12.01 14.35 -11.94
CA TYR A 104 13.19 15.24 -11.98
C TYR A 104 13.42 16.04 -10.69
N VAL A 105 12.56 15.85 -9.69
CA VAL A 105 12.67 16.50 -8.38
C VAL A 105 12.63 15.41 -7.33
N ASN A 106 13.63 15.36 -6.46
CA ASN A 106 13.70 14.37 -5.40
C ASN A 106 12.93 14.81 -4.14
N TRP A 107 12.92 13.96 -3.12
CA TRP A 107 12.28 14.24 -1.82
C TRP A 107 12.81 15.46 -1.08
N GLU A 108 14.04 15.89 -1.37
CA GLU A 108 14.64 17.11 -0.80
C GLU A 108 14.32 18.38 -1.62
N VAL A 109 13.41 18.27 -2.60
CA VAL A 109 13.04 19.36 -3.52
C VAL A 109 14.24 19.83 -4.36
N ARG A 110 15.24 18.96 -4.57
CA ARG A 110 16.38 19.23 -5.45
C ARG A 110 16.12 18.74 -6.85
N ARG A 111 16.53 19.54 -7.84
CA ARG A 111 16.46 19.17 -9.26
C ARG A 111 17.54 18.15 -9.60
N LEU A 112 17.16 17.09 -10.29
CA LEU A 112 18.03 16.02 -10.75
C LEU A 112 18.40 16.20 -12.22
N ASN A 113 19.66 15.89 -12.57
CA ASN A 113 20.09 15.85 -13.97
C ASN A 113 19.56 14.62 -14.71
N ARG A 114 19.34 13.51 -13.99
CA ARG A 114 18.72 12.28 -14.49
C ARG A 114 17.51 11.97 -13.62
N PRO A 115 16.33 11.68 -14.19
CA PRO A 115 15.14 11.44 -13.40
C PRO A 115 15.23 10.12 -12.65
N GLU A 116 14.62 10.06 -11.48
CA GLU A 116 14.22 8.78 -10.88
C GLU A 116 12.99 8.27 -11.61
N ILE A 117 12.90 6.95 -11.81
CA ILE A 117 11.84 6.34 -12.62
C ILE A 117 11.06 5.34 -11.76
N PRO A 118 10.19 5.80 -10.84
CA PRO A 118 9.27 4.92 -10.14
C PRO A 118 8.26 4.34 -11.13
N ALA A 119 8.05 3.03 -11.05
CA ALA A 119 7.14 2.29 -11.89
C ALA A 119 6.38 1.23 -11.08
N VAL A 120 5.13 0.99 -11.46
CA VAL A 120 4.39 -0.20 -11.01
C VAL A 120 4.76 -1.34 -11.95
N ILE A 121 5.37 -2.38 -11.40
CA ILE A 121 5.75 -3.58 -12.15
C ILE A 121 4.71 -4.64 -11.90
N GLU A 122 3.97 -5.01 -12.95
CA GLU A 122 3.08 -6.16 -12.94
C GLU A 122 3.93 -7.43 -13.00
N VAL A 123 3.85 -8.26 -11.97
CA VAL A 123 4.80 -9.36 -11.73
C VAL A 123 4.31 -10.64 -12.41
N ASP A 124 5.18 -11.29 -13.18
CA ASP A 124 4.84 -12.53 -13.87
C ASP A 124 4.53 -13.65 -12.86
N GLY A 125 3.40 -14.33 -13.07
CA GLY A 125 2.88 -15.35 -12.14
C GLY A 125 1.90 -14.80 -11.10
N ALA A 126 1.77 -13.46 -10.99
CA ALA A 126 0.64 -12.85 -10.30
C ALA A 126 -0.56 -12.67 -11.24
N SER A 127 -1.74 -12.40 -10.68
CA SER A 127 -2.93 -12.08 -11.49
C SER A 127 -2.80 -10.74 -12.21
N PRO A 128 -3.51 -10.53 -13.33
CA PRO A 128 -3.45 -9.27 -14.07
C PRO A 128 -3.67 -8.04 -13.19
N GLY A 129 -2.80 -7.04 -13.36
CA GLY A 129 -2.77 -5.79 -12.58
C GLY A 129 -2.18 -5.92 -11.17
N MET A 130 -1.73 -7.10 -10.74
CA MET A 130 -1.03 -7.27 -9.46
C MET A 130 0.47 -6.99 -9.64
N GLY A 131 0.98 -6.07 -8.85
CA GLY A 131 2.33 -5.57 -9.03
C GLY A 131 2.89 -4.86 -7.83
N ILE A 132 4.16 -4.48 -7.94
CA ILE A 132 4.88 -3.74 -6.91
C ILE A 132 5.36 -2.41 -7.45
N LEU A 133 5.28 -1.36 -6.65
CA LEU A 133 5.93 -0.09 -6.95
C LEU A 133 7.44 -0.22 -6.68
N HIS A 134 8.26 0.05 -7.68
CA HIS A 134 9.71 0.04 -7.55
C HIS A 134 10.38 0.97 -8.56
N LEU A 135 11.66 1.27 -8.35
CA LEU A 135 12.49 2.01 -9.31
C LEU A 135 12.92 1.15 -10.51
N LEU A 136 12.83 1.73 -11.71
CA LEU A 136 13.53 1.27 -12.90
C LEU A 136 14.98 1.79 -12.92
N GLY A 137 15.88 0.96 -13.40
CA GLY A 137 17.29 1.27 -13.63
C GLY A 137 17.77 0.68 -14.94
N ASN A 138 18.98 1.08 -15.36
CA ASN A 138 19.62 0.58 -16.58
C ASN A 138 18.77 0.79 -17.85
N VAL A 139 18.00 1.88 -17.90
CA VAL A 139 17.17 2.30 -19.03
C VAL A 139 17.22 3.82 -19.15
N ALA A 140 17.32 4.34 -20.37
CA ALA A 140 17.25 5.78 -20.59
C ALA A 140 15.78 6.24 -20.43
N PRO A 141 15.51 7.44 -19.87
CA PRO A 141 14.15 7.95 -19.68
C PRO A 141 13.28 7.90 -20.94
N GLU A 142 13.88 8.21 -22.09
CA GLU A 142 13.27 8.21 -23.43
C GLU A 142 12.92 6.80 -23.94
N ASP A 143 13.54 5.76 -23.40
CA ASP A 143 13.30 4.37 -23.81
C ASP A 143 12.19 3.69 -23.00
N VAL A 144 11.79 4.26 -21.85
CA VAL A 144 10.80 3.65 -20.94
C VAL A 144 9.41 3.67 -21.57
N ARG A 145 8.74 2.52 -21.58
CA ARG A 145 7.40 2.34 -22.17
C ARG A 145 6.55 1.43 -21.29
N VAL A 146 5.25 1.70 -21.24
CA VAL A 146 4.26 0.76 -20.69
C VAL A 146 4.32 -0.55 -21.48
N GLY A 147 4.25 -1.69 -20.80
CA GLY A 147 4.38 -3.03 -21.36
C GLY A 147 5.82 -3.53 -21.50
N MET A 148 6.84 -2.70 -21.23
CA MET A 148 8.25 -3.12 -21.28
C MET A 148 8.53 -4.26 -20.31
N SER A 149 9.15 -5.34 -20.81
CA SER A 149 9.58 -6.48 -19.99
C SER A 149 10.79 -6.11 -19.13
N VAL A 150 10.72 -6.42 -17.84
CA VAL A 150 11.74 -6.09 -16.84
C VAL A 150 12.03 -7.26 -15.91
N ARG A 151 13.22 -7.26 -15.30
CA ARG A 151 13.64 -8.21 -14.27
C ARG A 151 14.20 -7.46 -13.06
N ALA A 152 13.91 -7.97 -11.87
CA ALA A 152 14.47 -7.48 -10.62
C ALA A 152 15.99 -7.68 -10.59
N VAL A 153 16.70 -6.66 -10.13
CA VAL A 153 18.12 -6.74 -9.78
C VAL A 153 18.20 -6.74 -8.27
N TRP A 154 18.56 -7.89 -7.71
CA TRP A 154 18.66 -8.06 -6.27
C TRP A 154 19.99 -7.55 -5.73
N LYS A 155 19.99 -6.97 -4.52
CA LYS A 155 21.22 -6.75 -3.76
C LYS A 155 21.93 -8.10 -3.51
N PRO A 156 23.25 -8.12 -3.25
CA PRO A 156 23.94 -9.32 -2.79
C PRO A 156 23.27 -9.88 -1.52
N PRO A 157 23.21 -11.21 -1.31
CA PRO A 157 22.55 -11.82 -0.15
C PRO A 157 22.96 -11.22 1.20
N SER A 158 24.24 -10.87 1.38
CA SER A 158 24.78 -10.27 2.60
C SER A 158 24.26 -8.86 2.91
N ARG A 159 23.64 -8.18 1.94
CA ARG A 159 23.08 -6.82 2.08
C ARG A 159 21.56 -6.80 2.11
N ARG A 160 20.90 -7.96 2.12
CA ARG A 160 19.44 -8.06 2.18
C ARG A 160 18.98 -8.09 3.63
N THR A 161 17.98 -7.29 3.96
CA THR A 161 17.55 -7.08 5.36
C THR A 161 16.07 -7.39 5.58
N GLY A 162 15.39 -7.95 4.58
CA GLY A 162 13.94 -8.11 4.58
C GLY A 162 13.22 -6.79 4.32
N SER A 163 13.61 -6.11 3.25
CA SER A 163 13.02 -4.84 2.80
C SER A 163 12.64 -4.94 1.32
N ILE A 164 11.63 -4.18 0.88
CA ILE A 164 11.32 -4.05 -0.55
C ILE A 164 12.56 -3.58 -1.35
N THR A 165 13.44 -2.80 -0.70
CA THR A 165 14.70 -2.33 -1.28
C THR A 165 15.79 -3.40 -1.34
N ASP A 166 15.53 -4.64 -0.91
CA ASP A 166 16.42 -5.78 -1.21
C ASP A 166 16.46 -6.06 -2.72
N ILE A 167 15.41 -5.64 -3.43
CA ILE A 167 15.48 -5.34 -4.86
C ILE A 167 16.14 -3.97 -5.01
N ALA A 168 17.28 -3.91 -5.67
CA ALA A 168 18.00 -2.66 -5.89
C ALA A 168 17.27 -1.78 -6.92
N HIS A 169 16.81 -2.38 -8.02
CA HIS A 169 15.98 -1.77 -9.05
C HIS A 169 15.47 -2.87 -9.99
N TRP A 170 14.58 -2.52 -10.91
CA TRP A 170 14.18 -3.37 -12.02
C TRP A 170 14.84 -2.87 -13.31
N LYS A 171 15.35 -3.77 -14.15
CA LYS A 171 15.99 -3.41 -15.43
C LYS A 171 15.27 -4.03 -16.61
N PRO A 172 15.33 -3.42 -17.81
CA PRO A 172 14.82 -4.05 -19.02
C PRO A 172 15.45 -5.43 -19.25
N ILE A 173 14.63 -6.39 -19.62
CA ILE A 173 15.09 -7.63 -20.25
C ILE A 173 15.25 -7.26 -21.73
N ARG A 174 16.48 -7.23 -22.25
CA ARG A 174 16.69 -7.03 -23.69
C ARG A 174 15.87 -8.11 -24.45
N PRO A 175 15.15 -7.75 -25.52
CA PRO A 175 14.81 -8.72 -26.54
C PRO A 175 16.08 -9.31 -27.16
#